data_AF-A0A7Y1A3J0-F1
#
_entry.id   AF-A0A7Y1A3J0-F1
#
_cell.length_a   1.000
_cell.length_b   1.000
_cell.length_c   1.000
_cell.angle_alpha   90.00
_cell.angle_beta   90.00
_cell.angle_gamma   90.00
#
_symmetry.space_group_name_H-M   'P 1'
#
loop_
_entity.id
_entity.type
_entity.pdbx_description
1 polymer ?
#
loop_
_entity_poly.entity_id
_entity_poly.type
_entity_poly.pdbx_seq_one_letter_code
_entity_poly.pdbx_strand_id
1 'polypeptide(L)'
;MKALSKFEQACADYAEARLAVKKATLRIGAYLSDCSRAEDDSKLNRKGGQYSHVSQVLEWEVDDYGNESTYTAQERAEVLAECPGCQKAWQAIQDRREWRKKFGIAKRRITLFGNQVLGARDD
;
A
#
# COMPACT_ATOMS: atom_id res chain seq x y z
N MET A 1 26.27 -10.14 -17.36
CA MET A 1 24.86 -9.66 -17.50
C MET A 1 24.87 -8.39 -18.33
N LYS A 2 23.99 -8.26 -19.33
CA LYS A 2 23.88 -7.02 -20.13
C LYS A 2 23.26 -5.93 -19.25
N ALA A 3 23.86 -4.75 -19.23
CA ALA A 3 23.27 -3.60 -18.54
C ALA A 3 21.99 -3.16 -19.26
N LEU A 4 20.92 -2.92 -18.51
CA LEU A 4 19.66 -2.40 -19.04
C LEU A 4 19.83 -0.93 -19.42
N SER A 5 19.23 -0.50 -20.53
CA SER A 5 19.05 0.90 -20.84
C SER A 5 18.16 1.60 -19.81
N LYS A 6 18.21 2.94 -19.75
CA LYS A 6 17.31 3.72 -18.88
C LYS A 6 15.82 3.44 -19.13
N PHE A 7 15.44 3.12 -20.37
CA PHE A 7 14.06 2.78 -20.75
C PHE A 7 13.67 1.40 -20.24
N GLU A 8 14.51 0.39 -20.47
CA GLU A 8 14.29 -0.97 -19.99
C GLU A 8 14.24 -1.01 -18.45
N GLN A 9 15.12 -0.25 -17.78
CA GLN A 9 15.11 -0.12 -16.33
C GLN A 9 13.80 0.49 -15.81
N ALA A 10 13.30 1.57 -16.42
CA ALA A 10 12.03 2.18 -15.98
C ALA A 10 10.83 1.23 -16.15
N CYS A 11 10.81 0.43 -17.22
CA CYS A 11 9.80 -0.60 -17.43
C CYS A 11 9.93 -1.73 -16.40
N ALA A 12 11.15 -2.16 -16.08
CA ALA A 12 11.41 -3.17 -15.06
C ALA A 12 10.96 -2.69 -13.67
N ASP A 13 11.36 -1.48 -13.26
CA ASP A 13 10.95 -0.85 -12.00
C ASP A 13 9.41 -0.78 -11.87
N TYR A 14 8.72 -0.43 -12.98
CA TYR A 14 7.26 -0.39 -13.01
C TYR A 14 6.64 -1.77 -12.81
N ALA A 15 7.13 -2.78 -13.53
CA ALA A 15 6.62 -4.15 -13.46
C ALA A 15 6.85 -4.75 -12.06
N GLU A 16 8.05 -4.55 -11.51
CA GLU A 16 8.41 -4.99 -10.17
C GLU A 16 7.52 -4.34 -9.12
N ALA A 17 7.42 -3.00 -9.12
CA ALA A 17 6.61 -2.29 -8.15
C ALA A 17 5.13 -2.67 -8.24
N ARG A 18 4.60 -2.87 -9.46
CA ARG A 18 3.22 -3.34 -9.68
C ARG A 18 2.99 -4.73 -9.08
N LEU A 19 3.92 -5.66 -9.33
CA LEU A 19 3.85 -7.02 -8.79
C LEU A 19 3.95 -7.02 -7.26
N ALA A 20 4.83 -6.19 -6.70
CA ALA A 20 5.00 -6.04 -5.26
C ALA A 20 3.73 -5.49 -4.60
N VAL A 21 3.08 -4.48 -5.18
CA VAL A 21 1.77 -3.98 -4.70
C VAL A 21 0.72 -5.09 -4.71
N LYS A 22 0.68 -5.92 -5.76
CA LYS A 22 -0.26 -7.06 -5.84
C LYS A 22 0.04 -8.09 -4.74
N LYS A 23 1.30 -8.48 -4.57
CA LYS A 23 1.72 -9.44 -3.53
C LYS A 23 1.40 -8.93 -2.13
N ALA A 24 1.67 -7.66 -1.85
CA ALA A 24 1.32 -7.05 -0.56
C ALA A 24 -0.19 -7.04 -0.33
N THR A 25 -1.00 -6.71 -1.34
CA THR A 25 -2.47 -6.76 -1.26
C THR A 25 -2.99 -8.15 -0.92
N LEU A 26 -2.45 -9.20 -1.55
CA LEU A 26 -2.83 -10.58 -1.25
C LEU A 26 -2.45 -10.98 0.18
N ARG A 27 -1.25 -10.60 0.65
CA ARG A 27 -0.80 -10.86 2.02
C ARG A 27 -1.69 -10.17 3.06
N ILE A 28 -2.10 -8.92 2.81
CA ILE A 28 -3.03 -8.21 3.70
C ILE A 28 -4.32 -9.02 3.88
N GLY A 29 -4.94 -9.45 2.78
CA GLY A 29 -6.16 -10.27 2.85
C GLY A 29 -5.95 -11.57 3.62
N ALA A 30 -4.85 -12.28 3.32
CA ALA A 30 -4.51 -13.55 3.99
C ALA A 30 -4.18 -13.40 5.48
N TYR A 31 -3.69 -12.25 5.93
CA TYR A 31 -3.42 -12.01 7.35
C TYR A 31 -4.65 -11.50 8.12
N LEU A 32 -5.59 -10.86 7.42
CA LEU A 32 -6.84 -10.38 8.02
C LEU A 32 -7.88 -11.49 8.21
N SER A 33 -7.81 -12.58 7.43
CA SER A 33 -8.72 -13.73 7.61
C SER A 33 -8.64 -14.37 8.99
N ASP A 34 -7.52 -14.17 9.69
CA ASP A 34 -7.29 -14.74 11.02
C ASP A 34 -7.70 -13.77 12.16
N CYS A 35 -8.34 -12.64 11.82
CA CYS A 35 -8.76 -11.66 12.81
C CYS A 35 -10.15 -11.99 13.38
N SER A 36 -10.21 -12.29 14.68
CA SER A 36 -11.47 -12.55 15.38
C SER A 36 -12.49 -11.40 15.33
N ARG A 37 -12.02 -10.14 15.19
CA ARG A 37 -12.92 -8.99 15.01
C ARG A 37 -13.56 -8.92 13.62
N ALA A 38 -12.93 -9.55 12.63
CA ALA A 38 -13.40 -9.57 11.25
C ALA A 38 -14.47 -10.64 11.00
N GLU A 39 -14.67 -11.58 11.94
CA GLU A 39 -15.73 -12.60 11.89
C GLU A 39 -17.11 -12.05 12.28
N ASP A 40 -17.17 -10.87 12.91
CA ASP A 40 -18.42 -10.21 13.29
C ASP A 40 -18.92 -9.34 12.13
N ASP A 41 -19.68 -9.95 11.21
CA ASP A 41 -20.27 -9.26 10.04
C ASP A 41 -21.25 -8.13 10.43
N SER A 42 -21.63 -8.02 11.72
CA SER A 42 -22.41 -6.89 12.22
C SER A 42 -21.57 -5.62 12.40
N LYS A 43 -20.23 -5.74 12.40
CA LYS A 43 -19.29 -4.62 12.56
C LYS A 43 -18.58 -4.33 11.26
N LEU A 44 -19.12 -3.35 10.54
CA LEU A 44 -18.45 -2.75 9.40
C LEU A 44 -17.60 -1.56 9.84
N ASN A 45 -16.42 -1.43 9.26
CA ASN A 45 -15.62 -0.21 9.30
C ASN A 45 -16.31 0.91 8.51
N ARG A 46 -15.82 2.14 8.65
CA ARG A 46 -16.42 3.34 8.02
C ARG A 46 -16.50 3.28 6.49
N LYS A 47 -15.72 2.40 5.86
CA LYS A 47 -15.71 2.17 4.40
C LYS A 47 -16.54 0.96 3.98
N GLY A 48 -17.35 0.40 4.89
CA GLY A 48 -18.24 -0.73 4.63
C GLY A 48 -17.53 -2.09 4.53
N GLY A 49 -16.26 -2.19 4.92
CA GLY A 49 -15.56 -3.48 5.02
C GLY A 49 -15.61 -4.06 6.43
N GLN A 50 -15.21 -5.33 6.62
CA GLN A 50 -15.15 -5.94 7.96
C GLN A 50 -14.26 -5.13 8.92
N TYR A 51 -14.71 -5.02 10.17
CA TYR A 51 -13.96 -4.37 11.23
C TYR A 51 -12.83 -5.27 11.74
N SER A 52 -11.62 -4.72 11.92
CA SER A 52 -10.45 -5.40 12.43
C SER A 52 -9.59 -4.43 13.25
N HIS A 53 -8.64 -4.95 14.05
CA HIS A 53 -7.67 -4.08 14.75
C HIS A 53 -6.91 -3.18 13.76
N VAL A 54 -6.61 -3.69 12.56
CA VAL A 54 -5.98 -2.91 11.49
C VAL A 54 -6.92 -1.83 10.95
N SER A 55 -8.21 -2.13 10.73
CA SER A 55 -9.13 -1.09 10.23
C SER A 55 -9.33 0.00 11.26
N GLN A 56 -9.36 -0.33 12.56
CA GLN A 56 -9.37 0.65 13.65
C GLN A 56 -8.15 1.58 13.57
N VAL A 57 -6.96 1.00 13.46
CA VAL A 57 -5.73 1.80 13.34
C VAL A 57 -5.69 2.63 12.05
N LEU A 58 -6.22 2.12 10.94
CA LEU A 58 -6.34 2.87 9.69
C LEU A 58 -7.34 4.03 9.77
N GLU A 59 -8.44 3.85 10.51
CA GLU A 59 -9.41 4.92 10.79
C GLU A 59 -8.80 6.01 11.67
N TRP A 60 -7.86 5.66 12.54
CA TRP A 60 -7.16 6.65 13.35
C TRP A 60 -6.24 7.53 12.52
N GLU A 61 -5.62 7.02 11.45
CA GLU A 61 -4.64 7.80 10.67
C GLU A 61 -5.19 9.09 10.07
N VAL A 62 -6.50 9.14 9.79
CA VAL A 62 -7.13 10.30 9.19
C VAL A 62 -8.52 10.47 9.79
N ASP A 63 -8.77 11.61 10.42
CA ASP A 63 -10.09 11.90 10.98
C ASP A 63 -11.15 12.18 9.89
N ASP A 64 -12.38 12.45 10.32
CA ASP A 64 -13.52 12.77 9.46
C ASP A 64 -13.31 13.99 8.56
N TYR A 65 -12.33 14.83 8.89
CA TYR A 65 -11.99 16.08 8.21
C TYR A 65 -10.67 15.99 7.44
N GLY A 66 -10.01 14.83 7.45
CA GLY A 66 -8.73 14.62 6.75
C GLY A 66 -7.48 15.03 7.56
N ASN A 67 -7.62 15.34 8.85
CA ASN A 67 -6.48 15.69 9.71
C ASN A 67 -5.71 14.46 10.17
N GLU A 68 -4.41 14.65 10.43
CA GLU A 68 -3.57 13.61 11.01
C GLU A 68 -4.06 13.22 12.41
N SER A 69 -3.97 11.92 12.68
CA SER A 69 -4.29 11.30 13.96
C SER A 69 -3.67 11.99 15.17
N THR A 70 -4.42 12.10 16.26
CA THR A 70 -3.86 12.36 17.59
C THR A 70 -3.25 11.11 18.23
N TYR A 71 -3.47 9.91 17.66
CA TYR A 71 -2.97 8.65 18.21
C TYR A 71 -1.49 8.43 17.83
N THR A 72 -0.70 8.11 18.84
CA THR A 72 0.73 7.86 18.78
C THR A 72 1.06 6.55 18.06
N ALA A 73 2.32 6.40 17.64
CA ALA A 73 2.82 5.13 17.12
C ALA A 73 2.72 3.99 18.15
N GLN A 74 2.82 4.32 19.44
CA GLN A 74 2.72 3.35 20.53
C GLN A 74 1.30 2.82 20.69
N GLU A 75 0.29 3.68 20.74
CA GLU A 75 -1.12 3.25 20.84
C GLU A 75 -1.53 2.34 19.68
N ARG A 76 -1.03 2.63 18.47
CA ARG A 76 -1.24 1.75 17.30
C ARG A 76 -0.58 0.39 17.49
N ALA A 77 0.63 0.36 18.05
CA ALA A 77 1.34 -0.89 18.30
C ALA A 77 0.64 -1.75 19.36
N GLU A 78 0.11 -1.14 20.42
CA GLU A 78 -0.65 -1.82 21.47
C GLU A 78 -1.91 -2.50 20.93
N VAL A 79 -2.72 -1.80 20.13
CA VAL A 79 -3.91 -2.39 19.49
C VAL A 79 -3.57 -3.52 18.52
N LEU A 80 -2.48 -3.38 17.75
CA LEU A 80 -2.07 -4.42 16.80
C LEU A 80 -1.46 -5.64 17.50
N ALA A 81 -0.88 -5.47 18.70
CA ALA A 81 -0.33 -6.56 19.48
C ALA A 81 -1.41 -7.56 19.96
N GLU A 82 -2.66 -7.13 20.07
CA GLU A 82 -3.80 -7.99 20.40
C GLU A 82 -4.06 -9.09 19.35
N CYS A 83 -3.59 -8.91 18.11
CA CYS A 83 -3.83 -9.86 17.04
C CYS A 83 -2.60 -9.98 16.11
N PRO A 84 -1.85 -11.11 16.17
CA PRO A 84 -0.68 -11.34 15.32
C PRO A 84 -0.96 -11.23 13.82
N GLY A 85 -2.16 -11.64 13.37
CA GLY A 85 -2.61 -11.47 11.98
C GLY A 85 -2.72 -9.99 11.61
N CYS A 86 -3.38 -9.18 12.45
CA CYS A 86 -3.46 -7.73 12.28
C CYS A 86 -2.08 -7.05 12.30
N GLN A 87 -1.16 -7.47 13.17
CA GLN A 87 0.21 -6.93 13.18
C GLN A 87 0.94 -7.19 11.86
N LYS A 88 0.84 -8.40 11.31
CA LYS A 88 1.43 -8.74 9.99
C LYS A 88 0.73 -8.02 8.84
N ALA A 89 -0.60 -7.89 8.89
CA ALA A 89 -1.38 -7.12 7.93
C ALA A 89 -0.97 -5.65 7.93
N TRP A 90 -0.71 -5.07 9.10
CA TRP A 90 -0.20 -3.70 9.22
C TRP A 90 1.16 -3.52 8.53
N GLN A 91 2.11 -4.42 8.78
CA GLN A 91 3.41 -4.41 8.10
C GLN A 91 3.24 -4.50 6.57
N ALA A 92 2.40 -5.42 6.10
CA ALA A 92 2.09 -5.56 4.68
C ALA A 92 1.40 -4.32 4.07
N ILE A 93 0.62 -3.56 4.86
CA ILE A 93 0.07 -2.26 4.45
C ILE A 93 1.17 -1.22 4.27
N GLN A 94 2.12 -1.14 5.21
CA GLN A 94 3.25 -0.21 5.10
C GLN A 94 4.11 -0.55 3.87
N ASP A 95 4.43 -1.83 3.67
CA ASP A 95 5.12 -2.30 2.46
C ASP A 95 4.35 -1.87 1.20
N ARG A 96 3.03 -2.11 1.17
CA ARG A 96 2.18 -1.72 0.03
C ARG A 96 2.26 -0.23 -0.24
N ARG A 97 2.29 0.62 0.80
CA ARG A 97 2.40 2.09 0.65
C ARG A 97 3.73 2.46 0.01
N GLU A 98 4.83 1.89 0.47
CA GLU A 98 6.15 2.12 -0.11
C GLU A 98 6.20 1.68 -1.57
N TRP A 99 5.68 0.48 -1.89
CA TRP A 99 5.63 -0.01 -3.25
C TRP A 99 4.72 0.84 -4.16
N ARG A 100 3.61 1.39 -3.64
CA ARG A 100 2.78 2.34 -4.40
C ARG A 100 3.53 3.65 -4.70
N LYS A 101 4.34 4.15 -3.77
CA LYS A 101 5.21 5.32 -4.02
C LYS A 101 6.20 5.01 -5.15
N LYS A 102 6.90 3.88 -5.07
CA LYS A 102 7.84 3.41 -6.12
C LYS A 102 7.14 3.24 -7.48
N PHE A 103 5.95 2.63 -7.48
CA PHE A 103 5.13 2.46 -8.68
C PHE A 103 4.76 3.80 -9.33
N GLY A 104 4.35 4.79 -8.54
CA GLY A 104 4.04 6.14 -9.03
C GLY A 104 5.27 6.84 -9.63
N ILE A 105 6.45 6.68 -9.02
CA ILE A 105 7.71 7.21 -9.55
C ILE A 105 8.06 6.55 -10.88
N ALA A 106 8.00 5.22 -10.96
CA ALA A 106 8.30 4.48 -12.18
C ALA A 106 7.34 4.86 -13.32
N LYS A 107 6.04 4.99 -13.04
CA LYS A 107 5.05 5.45 -14.02
C LYS A 107 5.39 6.84 -14.57
N ARG A 108 5.75 7.79 -13.71
CA ARG A 108 6.18 9.14 -14.13
C ARG A 108 7.44 9.10 -15.01
N ARG A 109 8.42 8.25 -14.67
CA ARG A 109 9.64 8.08 -15.49
C ARG A 109 9.32 7.56 -16.89
N ILE A 110 8.47 6.54 -17.00
CA ILE A 110 8.02 6.01 -18.30
C ILE A 110 7.35 7.12 -19.12
N THR A 111 6.45 7.89 -18.52
CA THR A 111 5.78 9.01 -19.20
C THR A 111 6.79 10.06 -19.69
N LEU A 112 7.74 10.48 -18.85
CA LEU A 112 8.78 11.44 -19.23
C LEU A 112 9.63 10.93 -20.40
N PHE A 113 10.03 9.66 -20.37
CA PHE A 113 10.80 9.04 -21.44
C PHE A 113 10.00 8.90 -22.74
N GLY A 114 8.71 8.56 -22.66
CA GLY A 114 7.81 8.57 -23.81
C GLY A 114 7.71 9.96 -24.44
N ASN A 115 7.54 11.00 -23.61
CA ASN A 115 7.49 12.38 -24.08
C ASN A 115 8.81 12.84 -24.70
N GLN A 116 9.97 12.41 -24.20
CA GLN A 116 11.27 12.71 -24.82
C GLN A 116 11.41 12.09 -26.22
N VAL A 117 10.90 10.86 -26.40
CA VAL A 117 10.95 10.18 -27.70
C VAL A 117 9.95 10.80 -28.69
N LEU A 118 8.78 11.21 -28.21
CA LEU A 118 7.75 11.83 -29.04
C LEU A 118 8.03 13.31 -29.35
N GLY A 119 8.55 14.06 -28.39
CA GLY A 119 8.95 15.47 -28.54
C GLY A 119 10.24 15.69 -29.33
N ALA A 120 10.88 14.60 -29.80
CA ALA A 120 11.93 14.63 -30.82
C ALA A 120 11.37 14.42 -32.24
N ARG A 121 10.04 14.50 -32.42
CA ARG A 121 9.37 14.38 -33.73
C ARG A 121 8.80 15.68 -34.28
N ASP A 122 8.94 16.79 -33.55
CA ASP A 122 8.42 18.11 -33.94
C ASP A 122 9.57 19.11 -34.20
N ASP A 123 10.63 18.68 -34.90
CA ASP A 123 11.65 19.54 -35.52
C ASP A 123 11.89 19.11 -36.99
#